data_AF-A0A183P473-F1
#
_entry.id   AF-A0A183P473-F1
#
_cell.length_a   1.000
_cell.length_b   1.000
_cell.length_c   1.000
_cell.angle_alpha   90.00
_cell.angle_beta   90.00
_cell.angle_gamma   90.00
#
_symmetry.space_group_name_H-M   'P 1'
#
loop_
_entity.id
_entity.type
_entity.pdbx_description
1 polymer ?
#
loop_
_entity_poly.entity_id
_entity_poly.type
_entity_poly.pdbx_seq_one_letter_code
_entity_poly.pdbx_strand_id
1 'polypeptide(L)' 'MLGTQGSTEDQENTESLVGNAQNLMQSVIEALHIAEGASIKMRVNNGQKFIWHPRIKSNSYYHNNKQLHSIVR' A
#
# COMPACT_ATOMS: atom_id res chain seq x y z
N MET A 1 34.99 30.15 -9.48
CA MET A 1 33.66 29.78 -8.94
C MET A 1 33.53 28.28 -9.14
N LEU A 2 33.86 27.49 -8.12
CA LEU A 2 33.82 26.02 -8.20
C LEU A 2 32.36 25.57 -8.17
N GLY A 3 31.97 24.70 -9.11
CA GLY A 3 30.64 24.11 -9.22
C GLY A 3 30.31 23.15 -8.08
N THR A 4 29.68 23.67 -7.02
CA THR A 4 29.25 22.90 -5.84
C THR A 4 27.73 22.89 -5.67
N GLN A 5 26.97 22.63 -6.74
CA GLN A 5 25.51 22.49 -6.63
C GLN A 5 25.03 21.43 -7.63
N GLY A 6 24.98 20.17 -7.18
CA GLY A 6 23.81 19.34 -7.52
C GLY A 6 22.62 20.16 -7.01
N SER A 7 21.86 20.65 -7.97
CA SER A 7 21.34 22.01 -7.96
C SER A 7 20.17 22.16 -6.99
N THR A 8 19.91 23.36 -6.48
CA THR A 8 18.67 23.65 -5.72
C THR A 8 17.43 23.21 -6.51
N GLU A 9 17.50 23.29 -7.84
CA GLU A 9 16.49 22.76 -8.76
C GLU A 9 16.30 21.23 -8.65
N ASP A 10 17.37 20.44 -8.55
CA ASP A 10 17.24 18.98 -8.35
C ASP A 10 16.56 18.63 -7.02
N GLN A 11 16.87 19.40 -5.97
CA GLN A 11 16.25 19.26 -4.65
C GLN A 11 14.76 19.65 -4.70
N GLU A 12 14.42 20.79 -5.30
CA GLU A 12 13.04 21.28 -5.47
C GLU A 12 12.20 20.32 -6.34
N ASN A 13 12.79 19.78 -7.40
CA ASN A 13 12.16 18.76 -8.25
C ASN A 13 11.87 17.48 -7.48
N THR A 14 12.80 17.06 -6.61
CA THR A 14 12.62 15.88 -5.75
C THR A 14 11.51 16.11 -4.72
N GLU A 15 11.48 17.27 -4.08
CA GLU A 15 10.42 17.63 -3.12
C GLU A 15 9.04 17.67 -3.78
N SER A 16 8.97 18.22 -4.99
CA SER A 16 7.73 18.22 -5.79
C SER A 16 7.26 16.80 -6.13
N LEU A 17 8.17 15.90 -6.49
CA LEU A 17 7.83 14.49 -6.75
C LEU A 17 7.35 13.77 -5.49
N VAL A 18 7.99 14.02 -4.35
CA VAL A 18 7.56 13.47 -3.04
C VAL A 18 6.16 13.96 -2.71
N GLY A 19 5.87 15.26 -2.87
CA GLY A 19 4.54 15.81 -2.66
C GLY A 19 3.47 15.18 -3.57
N ASN A 20 3.80 14.97 -4.84
CA ASN A 20 2.91 14.28 -5.78
C ASN A 20 2.63 12.83 -5.37
N ALA A 21 3.66 12.10 -4.94
CA ALA A 21 3.51 10.73 -4.46
C ALA A 21 2.65 10.67 -3.19
N GLN A 22 2.83 11.61 -2.26
CA GLN A 22 2.01 11.72 -1.06
C GLN A 22 0.53 11.96 -1.40
N ASN A 23 0.26 12.91 -2.30
CA ASN A 23 -1.10 13.21 -2.75
C ASN A 23 -1.75 12.00 -3.42
N LEU A 24 -1.04 11.31 -4.31
CA LEU A 24 -1.53 10.10 -4.97
C LEU A 24 -1.86 9.00 -3.96
N MET A 25 -0.95 8.72 -3.03
CA MET A 25 -1.15 7.67 -2.04
C MET A 25 -2.33 7.99 -1.12
N GLN A 26 -2.49 9.25 -0.72
CA GLN A 26 -3.64 9.69 0.07
C GLN A 26 -4.95 9.49 -0.70
N SER A 27 -5.01 9.92 -1.97
CA SER A 27 -6.20 9.71 -2.81
C SER A 27 -6.53 8.23 -3.03
N VAL A 28 -5.53 7.36 -3.19
CA VAL A 28 -5.74 5.91 -3.31
C VAL A 28 -6.31 5.32 -2.02
N ILE A 29 -5.80 5.73 -0.85
CA ILE A 29 -6.31 5.29 0.45
C ILE A 29 -7.78 5.70 0.61
N GLU A 30 -8.11 6.95 0.28
CA GLU A 30 -9.49 7.44 0.35
C GLU A 30 -10.43 6.70 -0.61
N ALA A 31 -10.00 6.50 -1.86
CA ALA A 31 -10.78 5.76 -2.85
C ALA A 31 -11.04 4.32 -2.39
N LEU A 32 -10.06 3.65 -1.77
CA LEU A 32 -10.23 2.30 -1.23
C LEU A 32 -11.24 2.26 -0.08
N HIS A 33 -11.18 3.19 0.87
CA HIS A 33 -12.17 3.26 1.95
C HIS A 33 -13.59 3.49 1.43
N ILE A 34 -13.76 4.38 0.44
CA ILE A 34 -15.05 4.64 -0.20
C ILE A 34 -15.54 3.38 -0.93
N ALA A 35 -14.67 2.71 -1.69
CA ALA A 35 -15.00 1.48 -2.41
C ALA A 35 -15.38 0.34 -1.45
N GLU A 36 -14.69 0.19 -0.32
CA GLU A 36 -15.03 -0.77 0.72
C GLU A 36 -16.44 -0.52 1.25
N GLY A 37 -16.75 0.70 1.69
CA GLY A 37 -18.07 1.06 2.19
C GLY A 37 -19.17 0.91 1.15
N ALA A 38 -18.92 1.31 -0.11
CA ALA A 38 -19.86 1.16 -1.21
C ALA A 38 -20.15 -0.32 -1.51
N SER A 39 -19.13 -1.18 -1.47
CA SER A 39 -19.25 -2.61 -1.81
C SER A 39 -20.23 -3.38 -0.93
N ILE A 40 -20.53 -2.91 0.28
CA ILE A 40 -21.55 -3.47 1.18
C ILE A 40 -22.96 -3.32 0.59
N LYS A 41 -23.22 -2.25 -0.15
CA LYS A 41 -24.56 -1.88 -0.65
C LYS A 41 -24.73 -2.12 -2.16
N MET A 42 -23.68 -2.52 -2.87
CA MET A 42 -23.74 -2.76 -4.32
C MET A 42 -24.61 -3.98 -4.64
N ARG A 43 -25.52 -3.83 -5.62
CA ARG A 43 -26.21 -4.98 -6.22
C ARG A 43 -25.25 -5.69 -7.16
N VAL A 44 -25.04 -6.98 -6.94
CA VAL A 44 -24.02 -7.79 -7.62
C VAL A 44 -24.58 -8.57 -8.81
N ASN A 45 -25.57 -8.01 -9.52
CA ASN A 45 -26.32 -8.74 -10.55
C ASN A 45 -25.52 -9.03 -11.83
N ASN A 46 -24.40 -8.33 -12.06
CA ASN A 46 -23.48 -8.58 -13.17
C ASN A 46 -22.22 -9.37 -12.77
N GLY A 47 -22.19 -9.91 -11.53
CA GLY A 47 -21.12 -10.79 -11.05
C GLY A 47 -19.83 -10.10 -10.59
N GLN A 48 -19.70 -8.78 -10.75
CA GLN A 48 -18.51 -8.04 -10.32
C GLN A 48 -18.64 -7.61 -8.85
N LYS A 49 -17.69 -8.04 -8.02
CA LYS A 49 -17.62 -7.69 -6.60
C LYS A 49 -16.18 -7.45 -6.17
N PHE A 50 -15.99 -6.48 -5.28
CA PHE A 50 -14.78 -6.39 -4.50
C PHE A 50 -14.80 -7.49 -3.43
N ILE A 51 -13.66 -8.15 -3.23
CA ILE A 51 -13.45 -9.11 -2.14
C ILE A 51 -12.42 -8.54 -1.19
N TRP A 52 -12.85 -8.21 0.03
CA TRP A 52 -11.99 -7.66 1.07
C TRP A 52 -11.56 -8.75 2.03
N HIS A 53 -10.27 -9.08 2.04
CA HIS A 53 -9.68 -9.97 3.03
C HIS A 53 -8.82 -9.15 4.00
N PRO A 54 -9.19 -9.07 5.30
CA PRO A 54 -8.34 -8.44 6.29
C PRO A 54 -6.96 -9.10 6.29
N ARG A 55 -5.90 -8.28 6.38
CA ARG A 55 -4.55 -8.83 6.53
C ARG A 55 -4.48 -9.55 7.88
N ILE A 56 -4.34 -10.87 7.83
CA ILE A 56 -4.11 -11.66 9.04
C ILE A 56 -2.77 -11.21 9.62
N LYS A 57 -2.78 -10.61 10.80
CA LYS A 57 -1.57 -10.46 11.60
C LYS A 57 -1.20 -11.87 12.07
N SER A 58 -0.44 -12.61 11.27
CA SER A 58 0.15 -13.85 11.74
C SER A 58 0.91 -13.49 13.01
N ASN A 59 0.50 -14.04 14.15
CA ASN A 59 1.33 -14.00 15.34
C ASN A 59 2.67 -14.62 14.89
N SER A 60 3.73 -13.81 14.80
CA SER A 60 5.03 -14.19 14.22
C SER A 60 5.55 -15.53 14.78
N TYR A 61 5.14 -15.85 16.01
CA TYR A 61 5.35 -17.12 16.70
C TYR A 61 4.86 -18.38 15.95
N TYR A 62 3.73 -18.36 15.23
CA TYR A 62 3.18 -19.58 14.60
C TYR A 62 3.76 -19.89 13.21
N HIS A 63 4.34 -18.90 12.53
CA HIS A 63 4.92 -19.11 11.19
C HIS A 63 6.28 -19.82 11.26
N ASN A 64 7.07 -19.52 12.31
CA ASN A 64 8.38 -20.15 12.53
C ASN A 64 8.29 -21.62 12.96
N ASN A 65 7.26 -22.00 13.73
CA ASN A 65 7.13 -23.37 14.22
C ASN A 65 6.73 -24.38 13.13
N LYS A 66 5.95 -23.97 12.11
CA LYS A 66 5.64 -24.86 10.99
C LYS A 66 6.84 -25.15 10.10
N GLN A 67 7.70 -24.15 9.86
CA GLN A 67 8.97 -24.32 9.14
C GLN A 67 9.92 -25.27 9.90
N LEU A 68 10.03 -25.13 11.23
CA LEU A 68 10.82 -26.04 12.07
C LEU A 68 10.31 -27.48 12.00
N HIS A 69 8.99 -27.71 12.10
CA HIS A 69 8.44 -29.07 12.04
C HIS A 69 8.56 -29.72 10.65
N SER A 70 8.64 -28.94 9.56
CA SER A 70 8.91 -29.49 8.22
C SER A 70 10.38 -29.80 7.97
N ILE A 71 11.30 -29.19 8.72
CA ILE A 71 12.75 -29.43 8.61
C ILE A 71 13.19 -30.64 9.45
N VAL A 72 12.42 -31.01 10.49
CA VAL A 72 12.72 -32.13 11.40
C VAL A 72 12.00 -33.43 10.98
N ARG A 73 11.87 -33.68 9.68
CA ARG A 73 11.45 -34.99 9.15
C ARG A 73 12.41 -35.52 8.12
#